data_AF-A0A0F3GRQ5-F1
#
_entry.id   AF-A0A0F3GRQ5-F1
#
_cell.length_a   1.000
_cell.length_b   1.000
_cell.length_c   1.000
_cell.angle_alpha   90.00
_cell.angle_beta   90.00
_cell.angle_gamma   90.00
#
_symmetry.space_group_name_H-M   'P 1'
#
loop_
_entity.id
_entity.type
_entity.pdbx_description
1 polymer ?
#
loop_
_entity_poly.entity_id
_entity_poly.type
_entity_poly.pdbx_seq_one_letter_code
_entity_poly.pdbx_strand_id
1 'polypeptide(L)'
;MILKSIDYSENKDTPQYWEIQGVEFGQRNLIVGLNATGKSRLLYAILKLAGFLKPDPPEPLPIDILTYGHWKTQFYDETKDIVVVYEIEMGNSIVKTEIITANGKVVLTRNNDKGSILQADTGRFVEFSELSSRSSLHNLHDPIQYIK
;
A
#
# COMPACT_ATOMS: atom_id res chain seq x y z
N MET A 1 1.00 -12.87 -5.51
CA MET A 1 1.69 -12.12 -4.43
C MET A 1 1.13 -12.49 -3.08
N ILE A 2 2.00 -12.60 -2.07
CA ILE A 2 1.67 -12.98 -0.70
C ILE A 2 2.18 -11.86 0.24
N LEU A 3 1.31 -11.33 1.12
CA LEU A 3 1.72 -10.37 2.15
C LEU A 3 2.66 -11.06 3.15
N LYS A 4 3.84 -10.48 3.38
CA LYS A 4 4.87 -10.97 4.29
C LYS A 4 5.02 -10.12 5.53
N SER A 5 4.83 -8.81 5.42
CA SER A 5 4.84 -7.93 6.58
C SER A 5 3.99 -6.69 6.38
N ILE A 6 3.58 -6.08 7.49
CA ILE A 6 2.91 -4.78 7.54
C ILE A 6 3.37 -3.99 8.76
N ASP A 7 3.80 -2.75 8.50
CA ASP A 7 3.80 -1.68 9.48
C ASP A 7 2.65 -0.74 9.14
N TYR A 8 1.94 -0.27 10.16
CA TYR A 8 0.80 0.61 9.97
C TYR A 8 0.68 1.63 11.11
N SER A 9 0.35 2.87 10.76
CA SER A 9 -0.10 3.88 11.72
C SER A 9 -1.29 4.68 11.20
N GLU A 10 -2.10 5.21 12.10
CA GLU A 10 -3.25 6.07 11.80
C GLU A 10 -3.35 7.25 12.77
N ASN A 11 -3.91 8.35 12.28
CA ASN A 11 -4.14 9.58 13.05
C ASN A 11 -2.89 10.07 13.81
N LYS A 12 -1.74 10.08 13.12
CA LYS A 12 -0.48 10.62 13.66
C LYS A 12 -0.68 12.05 14.16
N ASP A 13 -0.03 12.35 15.29
CA ASP A 13 -0.09 13.65 15.97
C ASP A 13 -1.49 14.02 16.52
N THR A 14 -2.41 13.06 16.64
CA THR A 14 -3.71 13.25 17.30
C THR A 14 -3.86 12.35 18.54
N PRO A 15 -4.80 12.66 19.45
CA PRO A 15 -5.13 11.78 20.58
C PRO A 15 -5.64 10.39 20.17
N GLN A 16 -6.04 10.19 18.91
CA GLN A 16 -6.52 8.93 18.36
C GLN A 16 -5.40 8.13 17.66
N TYR A 17 -4.15 8.55 17.80
CA TYR A 17 -3.00 7.86 17.22
C TYR A 17 -2.96 6.39 17.61
N TRP A 18 -2.72 5.55 16.62
CA TRP A 18 -2.47 4.13 16.82
C TRP A 18 -1.45 3.65 15.81
N GLU A 19 -0.57 2.74 16.25
CA GLU A 19 0.40 2.11 15.37
C GLU A 19 0.60 0.64 15.72
N ILE A 20 1.11 -0.09 14.74
CA ILE A 20 1.62 -1.44 14.87
C ILE A 20 2.82 -1.59 13.93
N GLN A 21 3.89 -2.22 14.42
CA GLN A 21 5.15 -2.39 13.69
C GLN A 21 5.63 -3.83 13.83
N GLY A 22 6.39 -4.30 12.83
CA GLY A 22 7.02 -5.62 12.84
C GLY A 22 6.03 -6.77 12.77
N VAL A 23 4.85 -6.58 12.18
CA VAL A 23 3.91 -7.68 11.96
C VAL A 23 4.38 -8.48 10.76
N GLU A 24 4.69 -9.75 11.00
CA GLU A 24 5.09 -10.71 9.98
C GLU A 24 4.01 -11.76 9.74
N PHE A 25 3.91 -12.23 8.50
CA PHE A 25 2.95 -13.24 8.09
C PHE A 25 3.65 -14.46 7.49
N GLY A 26 3.29 -15.63 8.00
CA GLY A 26 3.58 -16.91 7.39
C GLY A 26 2.50 -17.32 6.38
N GLN A 27 2.59 -18.56 5.89
CA GLN A 27 1.56 -19.14 5.00
C GLN A 27 0.19 -19.31 5.70
N ARG A 28 0.21 -19.55 7.02
CA ARG A 28 -0.97 -19.63 7.88
C ARG A 28 -0.70 -18.82 9.13
N ASN A 29 -1.65 -17.98 9.52
CA ASN A 29 -1.46 -16.98 10.58
C ASN A 29 -2.53 -17.17 11.66
N LEU A 30 -2.12 -17.05 12.92
CA LEU A 30 -3.02 -17.03 14.07
C LEU A 30 -2.81 -15.69 14.80
N ILE A 31 -3.85 -14.84 14.81
CA ILE A 31 -3.80 -13.55 15.48
C ILE A 31 -4.47 -13.68 16.85
N VAL A 32 -3.66 -13.66 17.91
CA VAL A 32 -4.10 -13.82 19.30
C VAL A 32 -3.59 -12.68 20.19
N GLY A 33 -4.24 -12.48 21.33
CA GLY A 33 -3.91 -11.43 22.29
C GLY A 33 -5.12 -11.07 23.15
N LEU A 34 -4.90 -10.32 24.23
CA LEU A 34 -5.97 -9.84 25.11
C LEU A 34 -7.00 -9.00 24.35
N ASN A 35 -8.21 -8.86 24.89
CA ASN A 35 -9.22 -7.98 24.29
C ASN A 35 -8.66 -6.55 24.17
N ALA A 36 -9.05 -5.86 23.09
CA ALA A 36 -8.64 -4.48 22.77
C ALA A 36 -7.14 -4.24 22.46
N THR A 37 -6.31 -5.27 22.23
CA THR A 37 -4.89 -5.08 21.84
C THR A 37 -4.66 -4.75 20.36
N GLY A 38 -5.69 -4.31 19.62
CA GLY A 38 -5.53 -3.90 18.21
C GLY A 38 -5.66 -5.01 17.17
N LYS A 39 -6.05 -6.25 17.53
CA LYS A 39 -6.29 -7.35 16.56
C LYS A 39 -7.26 -6.95 15.44
N SER A 40 -8.41 -6.38 15.81
CA SER A 40 -9.40 -5.89 14.83
C SER A 40 -8.84 -4.72 14.02
N ARG A 41 -8.08 -3.81 14.64
CA ARG A 41 -7.47 -2.66 13.95
C ARG A 41 -6.46 -3.11 12.90
N LEU A 42 -5.62 -4.11 13.20
CA LEU A 42 -4.72 -4.72 12.23
C LEU A 42 -5.49 -5.32 11.04
N LEU A 43 -6.54 -6.10 11.30
CA LEU A 43 -7.38 -6.65 10.22
C LEU A 43 -8.05 -5.55 9.40
N TYR A 44 -8.50 -4.46 10.03
CA TYR A 44 -9.03 -3.29 9.33
C TYR A 44 -7.96 -2.60 8.49
N ALA A 45 -6.73 -2.43 8.98
CA ALA A 45 -5.63 -1.84 8.21
C ALA A 45 -5.34 -2.65 6.94
N ILE A 46 -5.34 -3.99 7.04
CA ILE A 46 -5.19 -4.89 5.89
C ILE A 46 -6.39 -4.79 4.95
N LEU A 47 -7.61 -4.81 5.48
CA LEU A 47 -8.84 -4.71 4.68
C LEU A 47 -8.91 -3.39 3.91
N LYS A 48 -8.51 -2.28 4.55
CA LYS A 48 -8.47 -0.95 3.96
C LYS A 48 -7.49 -0.88 2.78
N LEU A 49 -6.26 -1.37 2.99
CA LEU A 49 -5.26 -1.46 1.93
C LEU A 49 -5.72 -2.38 0.79
N ALA A 50 -6.28 -3.55 1.11
CA ALA A 50 -6.79 -4.46 0.09
C ALA A 50 -7.93 -3.84 -0.72
N GLY A 51 -8.81 -3.06 -0.09
CA GLY A 51 -9.86 -2.29 -0.78
C GLY A 51 -9.28 -1.21 -1.70
N PHE A 52 -8.21 -0.54 -1.27
CA PHE A 52 -7.51 0.48 -2.05
C PHE A 52 -6.87 -0.06 -3.34
N LEU A 53 -6.27 -1.25 -3.26
CA LEU A 53 -5.50 -1.87 -4.34
C LEU A 53 -6.38 -2.63 -5.37
N LYS A 54 -7.70 -2.69 -5.17
CA LYS A 54 -8.62 -3.41 -6.07
C LYS A 54 -8.86 -2.61 -7.36
N PRO A 55 -8.58 -3.14 -8.57
CA PRO A 55 -8.70 -2.41 -9.83
C PRO A 55 -10.02 -1.64 -10.02
N ASP A 56 -11.14 -2.29 -9.66
CA ASP A 56 -12.50 -1.73 -9.72
C ASP A 56 -13.17 -1.78 -8.33
N PRO A 57 -12.88 -0.83 -7.44
CA PRO A 57 -13.57 -0.80 -6.16
C PRO A 57 -15.05 -0.40 -6.40
N PRO A 58 -16.01 -0.99 -5.66
CA PRO A 58 -17.39 -0.54 -5.75
C PRO A 58 -17.47 0.96 -5.40
N GLU A 59 -18.14 1.72 -6.26
CA GLU A 59 -18.38 3.15 -6.08
C GLU A 59 -19.74 3.38 -5.35
N PRO A 60 -19.80 4.25 -4.33
CA PRO A 60 -18.67 4.92 -3.70
C PRO A 60 -17.84 3.94 -2.86
N LEU A 61 -16.52 4.12 -2.85
CA LEU A 61 -15.68 3.55 -1.79
C LEU A 61 -16.31 3.99 -0.45
N PRO A 62 -16.60 3.07 0.49
CA PRO A 62 -17.09 3.46 1.81
C PRO A 62 -16.20 4.58 2.35
N ILE A 63 -16.82 5.71 2.69
CA ILE A 63 -16.19 7.04 2.75
C ILE A 63 -15.07 7.17 3.82
N ASP A 64 -14.85 6.14 4.65
CA ASP A 64 -13.92 6.18 5.78
C ASP A 64 -12.74 5.18 5.67
N ILE A 65 -12.51 4.58 4.50
CA ILE A 65 -11.52 3.50 4.39
C ILE A 65 -10.08 4.01 4.57
N LEU A 66 -9.73 5.24 4.15
CA LEU A 66 -8.33 5.72 4.18
C LEU A 66 -8.18 7.22 4.47
N THR A 67 -8.80 7.73 5.54
CA THR A 67 -8.73 9.19 5.82
C THR A 67 -7.34 9.64 6.23
N TYR A 68 -6.72 8.95 7.19
CA TYR A 68 -5.39 9.23 7.72
C TYR A 68 -4.68 7.92 8.05
N GLY A 69 -3.60 7.62 7.35
CA GLY A 69 -2.79 6.47 7.70
C GLY A 69 -1.55 6.33 6.87
N HIS A 70 -0.60 5.56 7.39
CA HIS A 70 0.64 5.21 6.73
C HIS A 70 0.78 3.70 6.77
N TRP A 71 0.93 3.10 5.61
CA TRP A 71 1.14 1.66 5.44
C TRP A 71 2.51 1.45 4.82
N LYS A 72 3.26 0.50 5.37
CA LYS A 72 4.43 -0.06 4.73
C LYS A 72 4.28 -1.57 4.72
N THR A 73 4.20 -2.15 3.53
CA THR A 73 3.92 -3.56 3.34
C THR A 73 4.96 -4.22 2.47
N GLN A 74 5.30 -5.46 2.79
CA GLN A 74 6.14 -6.29 1.95
C GLN A 74 5.32 -7.43 1.37
N PHE A 75 5.38 -7.59 0.06
CA PHE A 75 4.81 -8.71 -0.67
C PHE A 75 5.92 -9.56 -1.28
N TYR A 76 5.67 -10.86 -1.36
CA TYR A 76 6.52 -11.80 -2.09
C TYR A 76 5.74 -12.41 -3.25
N ASP A 77 6.32 -12.38 -4.45
CA ASP A 77 5.82 -13.09 -5.61
C ASP A 77 6.64 -14.37 -5.80
N GLU A 78 6.07 -15.51 -5.39
CA GLU A 78 6.70 -16.83 -5.53
C GLU A 78 6.98 -17.20 -6.99
N THR A 79 6.20 -16.67 -7.95
CA THR A 79 6.34 -17.05 -9.37
C THR A 79 7.50 -16.33 -10.04
N LYS A 80 7.82 -15.13 -9.58
CA LYS A 80 8.89 -14.29 -10.13
C LYS A 80 10.12 -14.24 -9.24
N ASP A 81 10.03 -14.78 -8.02
CA ASP A 81 11.05 -14.63 -6.97
C ASP A 81 11.41 -13.15 -6.71
N ILE A 82 10.38 -12.33 -6.54
CA ILE A 82 10.52 -10.88 -6.33
C ILE A 82 9.91 -10.48 -4.98
N VAL A 83 10.64 -9.63 -4.25
CA VAL A 83 10.15 -8.91 -3.09
C VAL A 83 9.71 -7.52 -3.51
N VAL A 84 8.45 -7.19 -3.23
CA VAL A 84 7.87 -5.86 -3.50
C VAL A 84 7.60 -5.18 -2.17
N VAL A 85 8.12 -3.98 -1.98
CA VAL A 85 7.76 -3.12 -0.85
C VAL A 85 6.84 -2.02 -1.36
N TYR A 86 5.66 -1.94 -0.77
CA TYR A 86 4.64 -0.94 -1.06
C TYR A 86 4.45 -0.05 0.17
N GLU A 87 4.75 1.23 0.03
CA GLU A 87 4.62 2.23 1.09
C GLU A 87 3.69 3.36 0.63
N ILE A 88 2.66 3.66 1.42
CA ILE A 88 1.69 4.71 1.10
C ILE A 88 1.33 5.51 2.36
N GLU A 89 1.28 6.83 2.21
CA GLU A 89 0.74 7.75 3.19
C GLU A 89 -0.51 8.43 2.65
N MET A 90 -1.59 8.35 3.42
CA MET A 90 -2.90 8.95 3.13
C MET A 90 -3.18 10.07 4.12
N GLY A 91 -3.67 11.21 3.62
CA GLY A 91 -4.13 12.31 4.45
C GLY A 91 -5.31 13.04 3.81
N ASN A 92 -6.41 13.16 4.56
CA ASN A 92 -7.70 13.63 4.05
C ASN A 92 -8.19 12.81 2.84
N SER A 93 -8.03 11.49 2.88
CA SER A 93 -8.43 10.58 1.80
C SER A 93 -7.72 10.84 0.46
N ILE A 94 -6.57 11.52 0.50
CA ILE A 94 -5.71 11.81 -0.65
C ILE A 94 -4.34 11.18 -0.39
N VAL A 95 -3.75 10.62 -1.45
CA VAL A 95 -2.38 10.09 -1.42
C VAL A 95 -1.41 11.26 -1.20
N LYS A 96 -0.63 11.21 -0.12
CA LYS A 96 0.44 12.16 0.18
C LYS A 96 1.76 11.67 -0.38
N THR A 97 2.09 10.42 -0.12
CA THR A 97 3.25 9.74 -0.69
C THR A 97 2.86 8.32 -1.10
N GLU A 98 3.42 7.82 -2.19
CA GLU A 98 3.32 6.42 -2.60
C GLU A 98 4.67 6.01 -3.16
N ILE A 99 5.25 4.92 -2.66
CA ILE A 99 6.54 4.40 -3.10
C ILE A 99 6.40 2.91 -3.29
N ILE A 100 6.86 2.43 -4.45
CA ILE A 100 6.96 1.00 -4.74
C ILE A 100 8.40 0.70 -5.07
N THR A 101 8.94 -0.30 -4.38
CA THR A 101 10.24 -0.87 -4.73
C THR A 101 10.09 -2.36 -5.04
N ALA A 102 10.84 -2.83 -6.01
CA ALA A 102 10.95 -4.25 -6.34
C ALA A 102 12.42 -4.67 -6.27
N ASN A 103 12.72 -5.66 -5.43
CA ASN A 103 14.09 -6.07 -5.08
C ASN A 103 15.00 -4.88 -4.72
N GLY A 104 14.45 -3.94 -3.96
CA GLY A 104 15.13 -2.72 -3.50
C GLY A 104 15.27 -1.62 -4.55
N LYS A 105 14.85 -1.83 -5.80
CA LYS A 105 14.85 -0.79 -6.84
C LYS A 105 13.53 -0.06 -6.86
N VAL A 106 13.56 1.26 -6.86
CA VAL A 106 12.36 2.09 -7.00
C VAL A 106 11.73 1.86 -8.37
N VAL A 107 10.44 1.56 -8.40
CA VAL A 107 9.65 1.38 -9.62
C VAL A 107 8.50 2.39 -9.72
N LEU A 108 8.08 2.97 -8.59
CA LEU A 108 7.11 4.05 -8.56
C LEU A 108 7.40 4.98 -7.39
N THR A 109 7.26 6.27 -7.63
CA THR A 109 7.21 7.30 -6.60
C THR A 109 6.10 8.28 -6.92
N ARG A 110 5.35 8.68 -5.91
CA ARG A 110 4.33 9.71 -6.00
C ARG A 110 4.45 10.63 -4.79
N ASN A 111 4.31 11.92 -5.04
CA ASN A 111 4.18 12.96 -4.04
C ASN A 111 2.96 13.80 -4.40
N ASN A 112 1.91 13.71 -3.58
CA ASN A 112 0.59 14.27 -3.86
C ASN A 112 0.05 13.84 -5.24
N ASP A 113 -0.09 14.77 -6.16
CA ASP A 113 -0.64 14.57 -7.49
C ASP A 113 0.42 14.20 -8.53
N LYS A 114 1.71 14.32 -8.22
CA LYS A 114 2.78 14.09 -9.19
C LYS A 114 3.54 12.83 -8.86
N GLY A 115 3.93 12.09 -9.88
CA GLY A 115 4.76 10.92 -9.68
C GLY A 115 5.49 10.46 -10.93
N SER A 116 6.29 9.44 -10.75
CA SER A 116 7.03 8.78 -11.81
C SER A 116 6.96 7.28 -11.63
N ILE A 117 6.78 6.57 -12.75
CA ILE A 117 6.77 5.11 -12.80
C ILE A 117 7.81 4.61 -13.79
N LEU A 118 8.50 3.52 -13.46
CA LEU A 118 9.43 2.85 -14.36
C LEU A 118 8.66 2.05 -15.42
N GLN A 119 8.91 2.36 -16.70
CA GLN A 119 8.42 1.58 -17.83
C GLN A 119 9.29 0.34 -18.07
N ALA A 120 8.67 -0.82 -18.26
CA ALA A 120 9.34 -2.11 -18.54
C ALA A 120 10.22 -2.09 -19.79
N ASP A 121 9.63 -1.54 -20.84
CA ASP A 121 10.03 -1.70 -22.22
C ASP A 121 11.21 -0.81 -22.53
N THR A 122 11.19 0.40 -21.98
CA THR A 122 12.23 1.40 -22.16
C THR A 122 13.21 1.46 -20.99
N GLY A 123 12.85 0.93 -19.81
CA GLY A 123 13.61 1.10 -18.58
C GLY A 123 13.70 2.55 -18.11
N ARG A 124 12.81 3.42 -18.61
CA ARG A 124 12.79 4.85 -18.29
C ARG A 124 11.65 5.18 -17.35
N PHE A 125 11.84 6.23 -16.57
CA PHE A 125 10.74 6.79 -15.78
C PHE A 125 9.84 7.64 -16.67
N VAL A 126 8.54 7.44 -16.53
CA VAL A 126 7.50 8.27 -17.12
C VAL A 126 6.83 9.04 -16.01
N GLU A 127 6.75 10.36 -16.15
CA GLU A 127 6.06 11.23 -15.22
C GLU A 127 4.55 11.21 -15.47
N PHE A 128 3.79 11.31 -14.39
CA PHE A 128 2.34 11.48 -14.41
C PHE A 128 1.92 12.58 -13.44
N SER A 129 0.76 13.19 -13.71
CA SER A 129 0.15 14.22 -12.87
C SER A 129 -1.34 13.93 -12.74
N GLU A 130 -1.76 13.39 -11.61
CA GLU A 130 -3.14 13.00 -11.32
C GLU A 130 -3.53 13.35 -9.87
N LEU A 131 -4.55 14.20 -9.73
CA LEU A 131 -5.26 14.43 -8.48
C LEU A 131 -6.24 13.25 -8.23
N SER A 132 -5.71 12.05 -8.01
CA SER A 132 -6.54 10.87 -7.74
C SER A 132 -6.41 10.42 -6.28
N SER A 133 -7.53 10.14 -5.63
CA SER A 133 -7.57 9.40 -4.36
C SER A 133 -7.35 7.89 -4.56
N ARG A 134 -6.98 7.46 -5.77
CA ARG A 134 -6.79 6.06 -6.17
C ARG A 134 -5.29 5.73 -6.20
N SER A 135 -4.97 4.44 -6.05
CA SER A 135 -3.60 3.96 -6.23
C SER A 135 -3.15 4.26 -7.66
N SER A 136 -1.89 4.68 -7.81
CA SER A 136 -1.30 4.80 -9.15
C SER A 136 -1.23 3.45 -9.89
N LEU A 137 -1.37 2.31 -9.19
CA LEU A 137 -1.49 0.99 -9.78
C LEU A 137 -2.77 0.79 -10.63
N HIS A 138 -3.81 1.62 -10.45
CA HIS A 138 -5.08 1.44 -11.18
C HIS A 138 -5.07 2.13 -12.54
N ASN A 139 -4.39 3.29 -12.62
CA ASN A 139 -4.36 4.10 -13.84
C ASN A 139 -3.28 3.63 -14.82
N LEU A 140 -2.39 2.76 -14.35
CA LEU A 140 -1.29 2.21 -15.11
C LEU A 140 -1.52 0.70 -15.22
N HIS A 141 -1.65 0.18 -16.44
CA HIS A 141 -1.76 -1.27 -16.67
C HIS A 141 -0.58 -1.98 -15.99
N ASP A 142 -0.81 -2.59 -14.84
CA ASP A 142 0.05 -3.54 -14.13
C ASP A 142 1.57 -3.24 -14.08
N PRO A 143 2.03 -2.32 -13.21
CA PRO A 143 3.45 -1.93 -13.04
C PRO A 143 4.42 -3.09 -12.76
N ILE A 144 3.90 -4.23 -12.30
CA ILE A 144 4.69 -5.38 -11.86
C ILE A 144 4.79 -6.47 -12.94
N GLN A 145 4.03 -6.38 -14.04
CA GLN A 145 4.26 -7.21 -15.23
C GLN A 145 5.57 -6.87 -15.97
N TYR A 146 6.28 -5.87 -15.48
CA TYR A 146 7.29 -5.13 -16.22
C TYR A 146 8.70 -5.25 -15.67
N ILE A 147 8.88 -6.08 -14.65
CA ILE A 147 10.20 -6.42 -14.09
C ILE A 147 10.52 -7.85 -14.57
N LYS A 148 11.51 -7.95 -15.45
CA LYS A 148 12.16 -9.21 -15.84
C LYS A 148 13.32 -9.54 -14.93
#